data_AF-A0A7Z0SLQ2-F1
#
_entry.id   AF-A0A7Z0SLQ2-F1
#
_cell.length_a   1.000
_cell.length_b   1.000
_cell.length_c   1.000
_cell.angle_alpha   90.00
_cell.angle_beta   90.00
_cell.angle_gamma   90.00
#
_symmetry.space_group_name_H-M   'P 1'
#
loop_
_entity.id
_entity.type
_entity.pdbx_description
1 polymer ?
#
loop_
_entity_poly.entity_id
_entity_poly.type
_entity_poly.pdbx_seq_one_letter_code
_entity_poly.pdbx_strand_id
1 'polypeptide(L)'
;MTWAFSSGMAEIGLTGTAIGKYNLYLGGDERGQRINRLFRENIDTTTILDTLDPMLERYVAERKAAEGFGDFLVRVGIVDGERTPEVSIRLIQADMPAPSRIISVGVA
;
A
#
# COMPACT_ATOMS: atom_id res chain seq x y z
N MET A 1 -20.50 5.85 -15.96
CA MET A 1 -19.82 4.55 -15.75
C MET A 1 -18.35 4.76 -16.09
N THR A 2 -17.59 5.25 -15.12
CA THR A 2 -16.17 5.56 -15.29
C THR A 2 -15.39 4.43 -14.64
N TRP A 3 -14.63 3.69 -15.45
CA TRP A 3 -13.74 2.65 -14.97
C TRP A 3 -12.61 3.32 -14.17
N ALA A 4 -12.65 3.21 -12.84
CA ALA A 4 -11.50 3.51 -12.01
C ALA A 4 -10.58 2.30 -12.02
N PHE A 5 -9.37 2.45 -12.56
CA PHE A 5 -8.28 1.51 -12.29
C PHE A 5 -7.96 1.61 -10.80
N SER A 6 -8.59 0.77 -9.99
CA SER A 6 -8.40 0.80 -8.53
C SER A 6 -7.15 0.03 -8.13
N SER A 7 -5.97 0.57 -8.43
CA SER A 7 -4.70 0.03 -7.92
C SER A 7 -4.49 0.34 -6.43
N GLY A 8 -5.29 1.23 -5.84
CA GLY A 8 -5.22 1.59 -4.41
C GLY A 8 -5.88 0.59 -3.46
N MET A 9 -6.58 -0.41 -3.98
CA MET A 9 -7.34 -1.40 -3.18
C MET A 9 -6.83 -2.83 -3.39
N ALA A 10 -5.74 -3.01 -4.14
CA ALA A 10 -5.19 -4.34 -4.39
C ALA A 10 -4.32 -4.80 -3.23
N GLU A 11 -4.39 -6.09 -2.89
CA GLU A 11 -3.52 -6.70 -1.87
C GLU A 11 -2.03 -6.61 -2.26
N ILE A 12 -1.75 -6.63 -3.57
CA ILE A 12 -0.46 -6.38 -4.20
C ILE A 12 -0.64 -5.31 -5.28
N GLY A 13 0.07 -4.19 -5.16
CA GLY A 13 0.07 -3.09 -6.12
C GLY A 13 1.45 -2.90 -6.75
N LEU A 14 1.48 -2.60 -8.05
CA LEU A 14 2.70 -2.24 -8.76
C LEU A 14 2.49 -0.91 -9.49
N THR A 15 3.42 0.02 -9.32
CA THR A 15 3.44 1.29 -10.08
C THR A 15 4.77 1.40 -10.79
N GLY A 16 4.75 1.50 -12.13
CA GLY A 16 5.96 1.70 -12.92
C GLY A 16 6.57 3.08 -12.67
N THR A 17 7.88 3.11 -12.39
CA THR A 17 8.65 4.35 -12.15
C THR A 17 9.61 4.65 -13.30
N ALA A 18 10.13 3.61 -13.95
CA ALA A 18 10.95 3.69 -15.15
C ALA A 18 10.85 2.37 -15.93
N ILE A 19 11.50 2.28 -17.11
CA ILE A 19 11.54 1.03 -17.87
C ILE A 19 12.20 -0.06 -17.02
N GLY A 20 11.45 -1.11 -16.72
CA GLY A 20 11.90 -2.24 -15.89
C GLY A 20 11.98 -1.95 -14.39
N LYS A 21 11.44 -0.82 -13.91
CA LYS A 21 11.45 -0.44 -12.49
C LYS A 21 10.05 -0.10 -11.96
N TYR A 22 9.78 -0.54 -10.74
CA TYR A 22 8.46 -0.51 -10.13
C TYR A 22 8.54 -0.22 -8.63
N ASN A 23 7.50 0.43 -8.12
CA ASN A 23 7.19 0.49 -6.71
C ASN A 23 6.23 -0.65 -6.37
N LEU A 24 6.56 -1.43 -5.34
CA LEU A 24 5.74 -2.52 -4.81
C LEU A 24 4.95 -2.02 -3.61
N TYR A 25 3.63 -2.14 -3.69
CA TYR A 25 2.69 -1.82 -2.63
C TYR A 25 2.05 -3.10 -2.09
N LEU A 26 1.92 -3.25 -0.76
CA LEU A 26 1.35 -4.43 -0.12
C LEU A 26 0.35 -4.07 0.98
N GLY A 27 -0.48 -5.04 1.35
CA GLY A 27 -1.31 -4.96 2.55
C GLY A 27 -2.66 -4.28 2.37
N GLY A 28 -3.14 -4.11 1.13
CA GLY A 28 -4.56 -3.79 0.90
C GLY A 28 -5.47 -4.96 1.31
N ASP A 29 -6.76 -4.76 1.49
CA ASP A 29 -7.73 -5.86 1.71
C ASP A 29 -8.56 -6.13 0.45
N GLU A 30 -9.11 -7.35 0.34
CA GLU A 30 -9.94 -7.74 -0.81
C GLU A 30 -11.19 -6.86 -0.98
N ARG A 31 -11.65 -6.24 0.12
CA ARG A 31 -12.87 -5.42 0.17
C ARG A 31 -12.61 -3.94 -0.10
N GLY A 32 -11.34 -3.54 -0.23
CA GLY A 32 -10.93 -2.15 -0.44
C GLY A 32 -11.17 -1.21 0.75
N GLN A 33 -11.34 -1.73 1.97
CA GLN A 33 -11.42 -0.92 3.20
C GLN A 33 -10.03 -0.52 3.72
N ARG A 34 -8.98 -1.25 3.34
CA ARG A 34 -7.57 -0.95 3.64
C ARG A 34 -6.81 -0.71 2.35
N ILE A 35 -6.19 0.46 2.27
CA ILE A 35 -5.33 0.85 1.15
C ILE A 35 -3.94 0.23 1.34
N ASN A 36 -3.35 -0.27 0.26
CA ASN A 36 -1.99 -0.81 0.27
C ASN A 36 -0.93 0.26 0.57
N ARG A 37 0.27 -0.17 0.94
CA ARG A 37 1.38 0.71 1.32
C ARG A 37 2.62 0.40 0.53
N LEU A 38 3.40 1.45 0.28
CA LEU A 38 4.72 1.30 -0.32
C LEU A 38 5.56 0.38 0.55
N PHE A 39 5.90 -0.78 0.02
CA PHE A 39 6.72 -1.79 0.67
C PHE A 39 8.17 -1.69 0.19
N ARG A 40 8.35 -1.51 -1.12
CA ARG A 40 9.66 -1.27 -1.74
C ARG A 40 9.53 -0.31 -2.92
N GLU A 41 10.53 0.55 -3.08
CA GLU A 41 10.57 1.56 -4.14
C GLU A 41 11.61 1.21 -5.20
N ASN A 42 11.31 1.49 -6.47
CA ASN A 42 12.25 1.46 -7.58
C ASN A 42 13.01 0.12 -7.75
N ILE A 43 12.29 -0.99 -7.62
CA ILE A 43 12.82 -2.35 -7.77
C ILE A 43 12.50 -2.94 -9.15
N ASP A 44 13.33 -3.87 -9.61
CA ASP A 44 13.04 -4.61 -10.86
C ASP A 44 12.14 -5.83 -10.61
N THR A 45 11.67 -6.42 -11.71
CA THR A 45 10.77 -7.58 -11.69
C THR A 45 11.36 -8.79 -10.97
N THR A 46 12.66 -9.04 -11.09
CA THR A 46 13.30 -10.18 -10.41
C THR A 46 13.24 -9.98 -8.90
N THR A 47 13.60 -8.78 -8.44
CA THR A 47 13.50 -8.41 -7.03
C THR A 47 12.06 -8.47 -6.50
N ILE A 48 11.06 -8.14 -7.33
CA ILE A 48 9.64 -8.29 -6.96
C ILE A 48 9.30 -9.76 -6.70
N LEU A 49 9.68 -10.66 -7.61
CA LEU A 49 9.40 -12.09 -7.48
C LEU A 49 10.12 -12.68 -6.26
N ASP A 50 11.42 -12.41 -6.11
CA ASP A 50 12.22 -12.87 -4.96
C ASP A 50 11.66 -12.35 -3.62
N THR A 51 11.00 -11.19 -3.63
CA THR A 51 10.33 -10.63 -2.44
C THR A 51 9.00 -11.33 -2.16
N LEU A 52 8.20 -11.62 -3.19
CA LEU A 52 6.85 -12.17 -3.05
C LEU A 52 6.85 -13.68 -2.82
N ASP A 53 7.74 -14.43 -3.45
CA ASP A 53 7.80 -15.90 -3.40
C ASP A 53 7.78 -16.43 -1.95
N PRO A 54 8.71 -16.05 -1.05
CA PRO A 54 8.68 -16.54 0.33
C PRO A 54 7.44 -16.07 1.12
N MET A 55 6.86 -14.92 0.77
CA MET A 55 5.62 -14.44 1.42
C MET A 55 4.41 -15.26 1.00
N LEU A 56 4.32 -15.62 -0.28
CA LEU A 56 3.24 -16.43 -0.83
C LEU A 56 3.33 -17.88 -0.33
N GLU A 57 4.53 -18.46 -0.27
CA GLU A 57 4.75 -19.77 0.34
C GLU A 57 4.27 -19.80 1.80
N ARG A 58 4.66 -18.79 2.57
CA ARG A 58 4.23 -18.66 3.96
C ARG A 58 2.73 -18.45 4.09
N TYR A 59 2.12 -17.66 3.21
CA TYR A 59 0.68 -17.44 3.17
C TYR A 59 -0.08 -18.75 2.93
N VAL A 60 0.35 -19.56 1.96
CA VAL A 60 -0.28 -20.85 1.67
C VAL A 60 -0.22 -21.78 2.90
N ALA A 61 0.89 -21.76 3.64
CA ALA A 61 1.08 -22.62 4.81
C ALA A 61 0.36 -22.13 6.08
N GLU A 62 0.27 -20.81 6.30
CA GLU A 62 -0.14 -20.23 7.59
C GLU A 62 -1.47 -19.46 7.54
N ARG A 63 -2.11 -19.32 6.37
CA ARG A 63 -3.38 -18.57 6.26
C ARG A 63 -4.51 -19.22 7.06
N LYS A 64 -5.35 -18.37 7.64
CA LYS A 64 -6.61 -18.78 8.26
C LYS A 64 -7.69 -19.01 7.19
N ALA A 65 -8.77 -19.68 7.57
CA ALA A 65 -9.91 -19.87 6.69
C ALA A 65 -10.50 -18.50 6.28
N ALA A 66 -10.70 -18.31 4.96
CA ALA A 66 -11.18 -17.06 4.36
C ALA A 66 -10.31 -15.81 4.65
N GLU A 67 -9.02 -16.00 4.96
CA GLU A 67 -8.07 -14.88 5.09
C GLU A 67 -7.49 -14.52 3.71
N GLY A 68 -7.53 -13.23 3.35
CA GLY A 68 -6.85 -12.67 2.18
C GLY A 68 -5.35 -12.47 2.42
N PHE A 69 -4.58 -12.31 1.35
CA PHE A 69 -3.13 -12.14 1.45
C PHE A 69 -2.73 -10.87 2.20
N GLY A 70 -3.41 -9.75 1.97
CA GLY A 70 -3.06 -8.51 2.63
C GLY A 70 -3.41 -8.51 4.13
N ASP A 71 -4.50 -9.18 4.52
CA ASP A 71 -4.84 -9.41 5.94
C ASP A 71 -3.80 -10.31 6.61
N PHE A 72 -3.37 -11.36 5.91
CA PHE A 72 -2.29 -12.22 6.35
C PHE A 72 -1.02 -11.41 6.63
N LEU A 73 -0.57 -10.58 5.68
CA LEU A 73 0.65 -9.77 5.82
C LEU A 73 0.60 -8.84 7.03
N VAL A 74 -0.57 -8.25 7.33
CA VAL A 74 -0.77 -7.41 8.51
C VAL A 74 -0.74 -8.26 9.78
N ARG A 75 -1.45 -9.40 9.80
CA ARG A 75 -1.49 -10.30 10.96
C ARG A 75 -0.12 -10.82 11.36
N VAL A 76 0.72 -11.19 10.39
CA VAL A 76 2.07 -11.71 10.67
C VAL A 76 3.13 -10.60 10.82
N GLY A 77 2.72 -9.33 10.76
CA GLY A 77 3.59 -8.17 11.00
C GLY A 77 4.59 -7.87 9.87
N ILE A 78 4.34 -8.34 8.65
CA ILE A 78 5.17 -7.98 7.47
C ILE A 78 4.82 -6.56 7.00
N VAL A 79 3.55 -6.18 7.06
CA VAL A 79 3.06 -4.84 6.72
C VAL A 79 2.31 -4.26 7.91
N ASP A 80 2.49 -2.98 8.18
CA ASP A 80 1.75 -2.30 9.24
C ASP A 80 0.26 -2.10 8.85
N GLY A 81 -0.64 -2.26 9.83
CA GLY A 81 -2.09 -2.12 9.70
C GLY A 81 -2.61 -0.70 9.93
N GLU A 82 -1.88 0.16 10.66
CA GLU A 82 -2.32 1.53 11.00
C GLU A 82 -1.79 2.58 10.04
N ARG A 83 -2.63 3.49 9.52
CA ARG A 83 -2.17 4.60 8.68
C ARG A 83 -1.31 5.55 9.53
N THR A 84 -0.06 5.20 9.80
CA THR A 84 0.91 6.10 10.41
C THR A 84 1.63 6.79 9.26
N PRO A 85 1.24 8.02 8.87
CA PRO A 85 2.18 8.86 8.18
C PRO A 85 3.30 9.13 9.18
N GLU A 86 4.45 8.44 9.07
CA GLU A 86 5.71 9.04 9.50
C GLU A 86 6.06 10.20 8.55
N VAL A 87 5.16 11.17 8.43
CA VAL A 87 5.56 12.52 8.07
C VAL A 87 6.15 13.05 9.36
N SER A 88 7.47 13.12 9.42
CA SER A 88 8.17 13.86 10.47
C SER A 88 7.65 15.30 10.50
N ILE A 89 6.67 15.60 11.36
CA ILE A 89 6.11 16.95 11.59
C ILE A 89 7.16 17.93 12.16
N ARG A 90 8.41 17.49 12.33
CA ARG A 90 9.52 18.30 12.85
C ARG A 90 10.10 19.32 11.86
N LEU A 91 9.69 19.33 10.57
CA LEU A 91 10.21 20.28 9.58
C LEU A 91 9.17 21.21 8.94
N ILE A 92 7.89 21.15 9.31
CA ILE A 92 6.82 22.00 8.73
C ILE A 92 6.33 23.10 9.70
N GLN A 93 7.20 23.57 10.61
CA GLN A 93 6.88 24.69 11.51
C GLN A 93 7.63 25.99 11.20
N ALA A 94 8.63 25.96 10.30
CA ALA A 94 9.29 27.17 9.86
C ALA A 94 8.72 27.55 8.48
N ASP A 95 7.86 28.57 8.46
CA ASP A 95 7.40 29.28 7.27
C ASP A 95 6.24 28.64 6.46
N MET A 96 5.09 28.41 7.10
CA MET A 96 3.82 28.33 6.35
C MET A 96 3.13 29.70 6.35
N PRO A 97 2.87 30.33 5.18
CA PRO A 97 1.89 31.40 5.08
C PRO A 97 0.48 30.85 5.38
N ALA A 98 -0.40 31.72 5.90
CA ALA A 98 -1.73 31.36 6.42
C ALA A 98 -2.52 30.37 5.53
N PRO A 99 -3.24 29.39 6.13
CA PRO A 99 -3.79 28.26 5.39
C PRO A 99 -4.82 28.70 4.34
N SER A 100 -4.60 28.32 3.08
CA SER A 100 -5.62 28.37 2.04
C SER A 100 -6.68 27.29 2.31
N ARG A 101 -7.93 27.74 2.21
CA ARG A 101 -9.16 27.03 2.57
C ARG A 101 -9.33 25.75 1.73
N ILE A 102 -9.22 24.56 2.33
CA ILE A 102 -9.58 23.29 1.68
C ILE A 102 -11.09 23.10 1.80
N ILE A 103 -11.78 23.00 0.67
CA ILE A 103 -13.21 22.71 0.58
C ILE A 103 -13.37 21.20 0.36
N SER A 104 -13.93 20.50 1.34
CA SER A 104 -14.34 19.10 1.20
C SER A 104 -15.76 19.05 0.63
N VAL A 105 -15.95 18.52 -0.57
CA VAL A 105 -17.29 18.19 -1.11
C VAL A 105 -17.53 16.70 -0.88
N GLY A 106 -18.45 16.39 0.04
CA GLY A 106 -19.04 15.06 0.15
C GLY A 106 -20.17 14.94 -0.87
N VAL A 107 -20.16 13.89 -1.68
CA VAL A 107 -21.29 13.57 -2.55
C VAL A 107 -22.15 12.55 -1.80
N ALA A 108 -23.42 12.93 -1.59
CA ALA A 108 -24.50 12.07 -1.10
C ALA A 108 -25.05 11.19 -2.23
#